data_AF-A0A6H0XV39-F1
#
_entry.id   AF-A0A6H0XV39-F1
#
_cell.length_a   1.000
_cell.length_b   1.000
_cell.length_c   1.000
_cell.angle_alpha   90.00
_cell.angle_beta   90.00
_cell.angle_gamma   90.00
#
_symmetry.space_group_name_H-M   'P 1'
#
loop_
_entity.id
_entity.type
_entity.pdbx_description
1 polymer ?
#
loop_
_entity_poly.entity_id
_entity_poly.type
_entity_poly.pdbx_seq_one_letter_code
_entity_poly.pdbx_strand_id
1 'polypeptide(L)'
;MSGTSPAGLSNSGIKKLRNGESVIPSSTRADGSVRKEIRVKPGYRPPEDVEVYKNRTAEAWKNRGKGGVPGAEAASSETQAQQLSASALKNAKRRDARKKAAANTSEEGEKTDVDVVKVMEPVPDIDPEAEQAKEARKLAKKLRQARDLQDKKNEGSSLLPEQLAKVIKINELIRQLDNLGFDTDGEKKQVEAEGHD
;
A
#
# COMPACT_ATOMS: atom_id res chain seq x y z
N MET A 1 -1.27 22.80 8.87
CA MET A 1 -0.25 23.64 9.55
C MET A 1 0.50 22.73 10.51
N SER A 2 1.84 22.69 10.47
CA SER A 2 2.63 21.92 11.44
C SER A 2 2.69 22.69 12.75
N GLY A 3 2.09 22.15 13.82
CA GLY A 3 2.16 22.73 15.15
C GLY A 3 3.57 22.64 15.71
N THR A 4 4.29 23.75 15.73
CA THR A 4 5.59 23.84 16.42
C THR A 4 5.33 23.78 17.92
N SER A 5 5.39 22.57 18.50
CA SER A 5 5.23 22.39 19.95
C SER A 5 6.33 23.17 20.70
N PRO A 6 6.01 23.86 21.80
CA PRO A 6 7.00 24.63 22.55
C PRO A 6 8.05 23.69 23.16
N ALA A 7 9.29 24.18 23.22
CA ALA A 7 10.45 23.35 23.56
C ALA A 7 10.27 22.58 24.88
N GLY A 8 10.29 21.25 24.80
CA GLY A 8 10.16 20.35 25.95
C GLY A 8 8.77 19.75 26.18
N LEU A 9 7.76 20.09 25.37
CA LEU A 9 6.52 19.32 25.27
C LEU A 9 6.59 18.30 24.13
N SER A 10 5.92 17.16 24.29
CA SER A 10 5.64 16.23 23.20
C SER A 10 4.53 16.75 22.28
N ASN A 11 4.25 16.04 21.18
CA ASN A 11 3.23 16.44 20.20
C ASN A 11 1.82 16.48 20.82
N SER A 12 1.58 15.64 21.84
CA SER A 12 0.36 15.65 22.66
C SER A 12 0.32 16.72 23.77
N GLY A 13 1.36 17.55 23.92
CA GLY A 13 1.48 18.54 25.00
C GLY A 13 1.95 17.99 26.34
N ILE A 14 2.41 16.73 26.41
CA ILE A 14 2.92 16.13 27.65
C ILE A 14 4.37 16.56 27.89
N LYS A 15 4.67 16.99 29.12
CA LYS A 15 6.02 17.27 29.62
C LYS A 15 6.56 16.06 30.38
N LYS A 16 7.83 15.69 30.13
CA LYS A 16 8.56 14.75 30.99
C LYS A 16 9.35 15.52 32.04
N LEU A 17 9.16 15.15 33.30
CA LEU A 17 9.88 15.71 34.44
C LEU A 17 11.21 14.97 34.66
N ARG A 18 12.14 15.60 35.40
CA ARG A 18 13.47 15.01 35.71
C ARG A 18 13.38 13.75 36.58
N ASN A 19 12.28 13.56 37.31
CA ASN A 19 11.98 12.36 38.11
C ASN A 19 11.45 11.18 37.26
N GLY A 20 11.31 11.34 35.93
CA GLY A 20 10.76 10.32 35.03
C GLY A 20 9.23 10.32 34.91
N GLU A 21 8.51 11.17 35.65
CA GLU A 21 7.05 11.29 35.53
C GLU A 21 6.65 12.05 34.25
N SER A 22 5.57 11.60 33.61
CA SER A 22 4.92 12.28 32.49
C SER A 22 3.74 13.11 33.01
N VAL A 23 3.63 14.37 32.60
CA VAL A 23 2.68 15.33 33.19
C VAL A 23 2.15 16.30 32.14
N ILE A 24 0.85 16.59 32.16
CA ILE A 24 0.24 17.69 31.38
C ILE A 24 0.35 18.97 32.22
N PRO A 25 1.07 20.00 31.76
CA PRO A 25 1.34 21.21 32.55
C PRO A 25 0.07 22.01 32.84
N SER A 26 0.08 22.78 33.92
CA SER A 26 -0.98 23.75 34.23
C SER A 26 -1.16 24.77 33.10
N SER A 27 -2.40 25.12 32.79
CA SER A 27 -2.74 26.05 31.71
C SER A 27 -3.83 27.05 32.12
N THR A 28 -3.79 28.25 31.57
CA THR A 28 -4.78 29.31 31.85
C THR A 28 -6.00 29.14 30.94
N ARG A 29 -7.21 29.28 31.49
CA ARG A 29 -8.45 29.38 30.71
C ARG A 29 -8.61 30.78 30.10
N ALA A 30 -9.56 30.93 29.17
CA ALA A 30 -9.88 32.23 28.56
C ALA A 30 -10.43 33.27 29.56
N ASP A 31 -11.00 32.84 30.69
CA ASP A 31 -11.47 33.67 31.81
C ASP A 31 -10.33 34.04 32.80
N GLY A 32 -9.08 33.65 32.52
CA GLY A 32 -7.93 33.84 33.41
C GLY A 32 -7.77 32.78 34.50
N SER A 33 -8.74 31.87 34.71
CA SER A 33 -8.69 30.86 35.76
C SER A 33 -7.74 29.71 35.42
N VAL A 34 -6.88 29.31 36.35
CA VAL A 34 -5.85 28.28 36.12
C VAL A 34 -6.42 26.86 36.17
N ARG A 35 -6.04 26.02 35.22
CA ARG A 35 -6.25 24.56 35.23
C ARG A 35 -5.06 23.92 35.94
N LYS A 36 -5.35 23.06 36.92
CA LYS A 36 -4.31 22.30 37.64
C LYS A 36 -3.52 21.40 36.69
N GLU A 37 -2.27 21.17 37.04
CA GLU A 37 -1.39 20.18 36.42
C GLU A 37 -1.97 18.76 36.61
N ILE A 38 -1.81 17.87 35.62
CA ILE A 38 -2.38 16.52 35.61
C ILE A 38 -1.28 15.49 35.34
N ARG A 39 -1.06 14.57 36.29
CA ARG A 39 -0.13 13.45 36.13
C ARG A 39 -0.67 12.40 35.14
N VAL A 40 0.19 11.93 34.25
CA VAL A 40 -0.10 10.87 33.27
C VAL A 40 0.35 9.52 33.84
N LYS A 41 -0.38 8.46 33.52
CA LYS A 41 -0.04 7.09 33.96
C LYS A 41 1.36 6.68 33.47
N PRO A 42 2.23 6.09 34.31
CA PRO A 42 3.53 5.58 33.88
C PRO A 42 3.41 4.65 32.67
N GLY A 43 4.30 4.83 31.69
CA GLY A 43 4.32 4.05 30.44
C GLY A 43 3.26 4.42 29.40
N TYR A 44 2.23 5.21 29.73
CA TYR A 44 1.25 5.67 28.74
C TYR A 44 1.88 6.65 27.74
N ARG A 45 1.71 6.37 26.45
CA ARG A 45 1.94 7.32 25.36
C ARG A 45 0.64 7.49 24.57
N PRO A 46 0.17 8.74 24.33
CA PRO A 46 -0.95 8.97 23.42
C PRO A 46 -0.54 8.70 21.96
N PRO A 47 -1.50 8.41 21.06
CA PRO A 47 -1.22 8.02 19.68
C PRO A 47 -0.43 9.08 18.89
N GLU A 48 -0.61 10.37 19.20
CA GLU A 48 0.15 11.49 18.64
C GLU A 48 1.66 11.44 18.94
N ASP A 49 2.08 10.73 20.00
CA ASP A 49 3.46 10.51 20.41
C ASP A 49 3.95 9.07 20.12
N VAL A 50 3.13 8.26 19.43
CA VAL A 50 3.50 6.92 18.95
C VAL A 50 4.10 7.05 17.56
N GLU A 51 5.36 6.64 17.43
CA GLU A 51 6.08 6.67 16.15
C GLU A 51 5.46 5.67 15.16
N VAL A 52 4.61 6.17 14.27
CA VAL A 52 4.08 5.39 13.13
C VAL A 52 5.26 4.95 12.27
N TYR A 53 5.44 3.65 12.05
CA TYR A 53 6.55 3.07 11.29
C TYR A 53 6.86 3.84 10.00
N LYS A 54 8.10 4.29 9.87
CA LYS A 54 8.65 4.91 8.66
C LYS A 54 9.86 4.11 8.18
N ASN A 55 9.88 3.76 6.90
CA ASN A 55 11.06 3.17 6.29
C ASN A 55 12.16 4.24 6.18
N ARG A 56 13.32 3.99 6.80
CA ARG A 56 14.48 4.88 6.81
C ARG A 56 14.88 5.37 5.41
N THR A 57 14.82 4.52 4.39
CA THR A 57 15.17 4.93 3.02
C THR A 57 14.11 5.87 2.42
N ALA A 58 12.82 5.61 2.67
CA ALA A 58 11.72 6.47 2.24
C ALA A 58 11.75 7.85 2.93
N GLU A 59 12.10 7.91 4.22
CA GLU A 59 12.35 9.20 4.91
C GLU A 59 13.53 9.96 4.29
N ALA A 60 14.66 9.27 4.05
CA ALA A 60 15.84 9.86 3.45
C ALA A 60 15.60 10.34 2.00
N TRP A 61 14.64 9.73 1.27
CA TRP A 61 14.16 10.26 -0.01
C TRP A 61 13.25 11.48 0.18
N LYS A 62 12.28 11.42 1.09
CA LYS A 62 11.33 12.52 1.35
C LYS A 62 12.03 13.79 1.87
N ASN A 63 13.12 13.64 2.61
CA ASN A 63 13.89 14.74 3.19
C ASN A 63 15.05 15.21 2.30
N ARG A 64 15.33 14.56 1.16
CA ARG A 64 16.51 14.80 0.29
C ARG A 64 16.62 16.20 -0.31
N GLY A 65 15.55 17.00 -0.24
CA GLY A 65 15.55 18.42 -0.63
C GLY A 65 14.92 19.33 0.42
N LYS A 66 14.78 18.88 1.68
CA LYS A 66 14.17 19.66 2.78
C LYS A 66 15.18 20.30 3.74
N GLY A 67 16.44 19.88 3.70
CA GLY A 67 17.56 20.65 4.23
C GLY A 67 18.31 21.28 3.06
N GLY A 68 18.52 22.60 3.12
CA GLY A 68 19.51 23.25 2.27
C GLY A 68 20.92 22.72 2.58
N VAL A 69 21.91 23.08 1.76
CA VAL A 69 23.31 22.73 2.04
C VAL A 69 23.73 23.34 3.39
N PRO A 70 24.29 22.57 4.34
CA PRO A 70 24.69 23.11 5.64
C PRO A 70 25.66 24.28 5.48
N GLY A 71 25.31 25.43 6.06
CA GLY A 71 26.10 26.67 5.98
C GLY A 71 25.59 27.72 4.97
N ALA A 72 24.58 27.42 4.16
CA ALA A 72 23.89 28.44 3.35
C ALA A 72 22.53 28.78 3.95
N GLU A 73 22.36 30.02 4.43
CA GLU A 73 21.01 30.56 4.67
C GLU A 73 20.30 30.73 3.32
N ALA A 74 19.10 30.16 3.21
CA ALA A 74 18.32 30.25 1.98
C ALA A 74 17.67 31.64 1.90
N ALA A 75 18.29 32.55 1.15
CA ALA A 75 17.60 33.73 0.65
C ALA A 75 16.38 33.27 -0.17
N SER A 76 15.19 33.74 0.21
CA SER A 76 13.92 33.37 -0.44
C SER A 76 13.92 33.78 -1.92
N SER A 77 14.18 32.83 -2.82
CA SER A 77 14.03 33.02 -4.25
C SER A 77 12.93 32.11 -4.79
N GLU A 78 11.77 32.71 -5.08
CA GLU A 78 10.87 32.17 -6.09
C GLU A 78 11.56 32.14 -7.47
N THR A 79 10.97 31.39 -8.40
CA THR A 79 11.29 31.29 -9.85
C THR A 79 12.35 30.25 -10.27
N GLN A 80 12.05 29.56 -11.39
CA GLN A 80 12.89 28.64 -12.19
C GLN A 80 13.21 27.29 -11.50
N ALA A 81 12.44 26.21 -11.67
CA ALA A 81 11.68 25.71 -12.83
C ALA A 81 12.57 25.36 -14.05
N GLN A 82 12.53 24.08 -14.44
CA GLN A 82 13.13 23.45 -15.63
C GLN A 82 14.62 23.70 -15.95
N GLN A 83 15.50 22.94 -15.31
CA GLN A 83 16.58 22.26 -16.04
C GLN A 83 16.62 20.78 -15.66
N LEU A 84 16.37 19.90 -16.64
CA LEU A 84 16.56 18.46 -16.46
C LEU A 84 18.06 18.19 -16.26
N SER A 85 18.41 17.65 -15.10
CA SER A 85 19.81 17.37 -14.76
C SER A 85 20.48 16.46 -15.81
N ALA A 86 21.79 16.62 -16.00
CA ALA A 86 22.54 15.92 -17.05
C ALA A 86 22.45 14.36 -16.96
N SER A 87 22.09 13.82 -15.79
CA SER A 87 21.78 12.41 -15.57
C SER A 87 20.43 11.98 -16.16
N ALA A 88 19.40 12.84 -16.17
CA ALA A 88 18.10 12.55 -16.80
C ALA A 88 18.23 12.39 -18.33
N LEU A 89 19.02 13.24 -18.98
CA LEU A 89 19.28 13.18 -20.42
C LEU A 89 20.01 11.88 -20.83
N LYS A 90 20.98 11.43 -20.02
CA LYS A 90 21.68 10.13 -20.23
C LYS A 90 20.72 8.94 -20.08
N ASN A 91 19.83 8.99 -19.08
CA ASN A 91 18.86 7.92 -18.84
C ASN A 91 17.78 7.84 -19.92
N ALA A 92 17.33 8.96 -20.49
CA ALA A 92 16.43 8.98 -21.64
C ALA A 92 17.07 8.27 -22.85
N LYS A 93 18.28 8.69 -23.24
CA LYS A 93 19.03 8.08 -24.36
C LYS A 93 19.22 6.57 -24.21
N ARG A 94 19.49 6.09 -22.99
CA ARG A 94 19.61 4.63 -22.71
C ARG A 94 18.27 3.90 -22.80
N ARG A 95 17.15 4.54 -22.43
CA ARG A 95 15.82 3.94 -22.53
C ARG A 95 15.35 3.84 -23.98
N ASP A 96 15.64 4.84 -24.80
CA ASP A 96 15.28 4.86 -26.22
C ASP A 96 16.12 3.87 -27.04
N ALA A 97 17.41 3.73 -26.73
CA ALA A 97 18.26 2.69 -27.30
C ALA A 97 17.72 1.28 -26.96
N ARG A 98 17.29 1.04 -25.72
CA ARG A 98 16.74 -0.26 -25.30
C ARG A 98 15.37 -0.55 -25.94
N LYS A 99 14.54 0.47 -26.17
CA LYS A 99 13.29 0.33 -26.94
C LYS A 99 13.53 0.00 -28.41
N LYS A 100 14.50 0.65 -29.06
CA LYS A 100 14.88 0.34 -30.45
C LYS A 100 15.48 -1.06 -30.60
N ALA A 101 16.27 -1.52 -29.62
CA ALA A 101 16.77 -2.90 -29.61
C ALA A 101 15.63 -3.93 -29.45
N ALA A 102 14.70 -3.71 -28.51
CA ALA A 102 13.60 -4.63 -28.26
C ALA A 102 12.62 -4.78 -29.44
N ALA A 103 12.44 -3.73 -30.25
CA ALA A 103 11.59 -3.77 -31.44
C ALA A 103 12.19 -4.56 -32.62
N ASN A 104 13.49 -4.85 -32.60
CA ASN A 104 14.16 -5.68 -33.60
C ASN A 104 14.29 -7.16 -33.18
N THR A 105 13.80 -7.53 -32.00
CA THR A 105 13.89 -8.89 -31.42
C THR A 105 12.51 -9.44 -31.06
N SER A 106 11.47 -9.03 -31.79
CA SER A 106 10.08 -9.41 -31.53
C SER A 106 9.40 -10.00 -32.77
N GLU A 107 10.12 -10.84 -33.50
CA GLU A 107 9.55 -11.97 -34.23
C GLU A 107 10.29 -13.24 -33.78
N GLU A 108 9.53 -14.34 -33.64
CA GLU A 108 9.99 -15.70 -33.29
C GLU A 108 10.43 -15.96 -31.84
N GLY A 109 9.82 -16.97 -31.17
CA GLY A 109 10.28 -17.49 -29.86
C GLY A 109 9.20 -17.81 -28.83
N GLU A 110 8.57 -18.99 -28.94
CA GLU A 110 7.67 -19.58 -27.93
C GLU A 110 8.45 -20.51 -26.96
N LYS A 111 7.90 -20.74 -25.75
CA LYS A 111 8.11 -21.89 -24.80
C LYS A 111 9.18 -21.81 -23.68
N THR A 112 8.71 -22.25 -22.49
CA THR A 112 9.34 -23.06 -21.41
C THR A 112 10.73 -22.67 -20.89
N ASP A 113 10.88 -22.25 -19.63
CA ASP A 113 10.89 -23.06 -18.38
C ASP A 113 12.24 -23.77 -18.11
N VAL A 114 12.94 -23.31 -17.06
CA VAL A 114 13.81 -24.14 -16.19
C VAL A 114 13.96 -23.50 -14.81
N ASP A 115 13.19 -24.02 -13.86
CA ASP A 115 13.68 -24.79 -12.69
C ASP A 115 14.92 -24.31 -11.88
N VAL A 116 14.77 -24.21 -10.55
CA VAL A 116 15.87 -24.09 -9.55
C VAL A 116 15.51 -24.87 -8.28
N VAL A 117 16.16 -26.02 -8.07
CA VAL A 117 15.91 -26.95 -6.94
C VAL A 117 16.98 -26.88 -5.84
N LYS A 118 16.58 -26.63 -4.57
CA LYS A 118 17.32 -26.91 -3.30
C LYS A 118 16.44 -26.57 -2.05
N VAL A 119 16.35 -27.32 -0.94
CA VAL A 119 16.60 -28.76 -0.65
C VAL A 119 15.79 -29.20 0.61
N MET A 120 15.03 -30.31 0.48
CA MET A 120 14.85 -31.46 1.40
C MET A 120 14.52 -31.28 2.90
N GLU A 121 13.28 -31.59 3.31
CA GLU A 121 12.87 -32.69 4.24
C GLU A 121 11.31 -32.76 4.39
N PRO A 122 10.67 -33.82 4.96
CA PRO A 122 9.56 -34.51 4.26
C PRO A 122 8.10 -34.20 4.66
N VAL A 123 7.21 -34.23 3.64
CA VAL A 123 5.83 -34.80 3.55
C VAL A 123 4.87 -34.54 4.74
N PRO A 124 3.74 -33.83 4.52
CA PRO A 124 2.59 -34.45 3.84
C PRO A 124 2.31 -33.86 2.47
N ASP A 125 1.65 -34.66 1.63
CA ASP A 125 1.16 -34.27 0.31
C ASP A 125 0.28 -33.02 0.42
N ILE A 126 0.72 -31.92 -0.21
CA ILE A 126 -0.15 -30.77 -0.45
C ILE A 126 -1.04 -31.19 -1.62
N ASP A 127 -2.21 -31.76 -1.29
CA ASP A 127 -3.18 -32.17 -2.30
C ASP A 127 -3.39 -31.01 -3.31
N PRO A 128 -3.26 -31.26 -4.63
CA PRO A 128 -3.46 -30.21 -5.64
C PRO A 128 -4.87 -29.59 -5.55
N GLU A 129 -5.82 -30.37 -5.05
CA GLU A 129 -7.18 -29.94 -4.73
C GLU A 129 -7.22 -28.83 -3.65
N ALA A 130 -6.33 -28.87 -2.66
CA ALA A 130 -6.22 -27.85 -1.62
C ALA A 130 -5.59 -26.54 -2.12
N GLU A 131 -4.82 -26.59 -3.21
CA GLU A 131 -4.35 -25.38 -3.91
C GLU A 131 -5.47 -24.78 -4.76
N GLN A 132 -6.13 -25.59 -5.59
CA GLN A 132 -7.30 -25.20 -6.39
C GLN A 132 -8.40 -24.56 -5.53
N ALA A 133 -8.72 -25.12 -4.35
CA ALA A 133 -9.68 -24.54 -3.42
C ALA A 133 -9.25 -23.16 -2.86
N LYS A 134 -7.95 -22.93 -2.65
CA LYS A 134 -7.43 -21.61 -2.27
C LYS A 134 -7.53 -20.63 -3.43
N GLU A 135 -7.35 -21.08 -4.67
CA GLU A 135 -7.47 -20.25 -5.87
C GLU A 135 -8.93 -19.89 -6.16
N ALA A 136 -9.85 -20.85 -6.10
CA ALA A 136 -11.28 -20.60 -6.17
C ALA A 136 -11.74 -19.56 -5.15
N ARG A 137 -11.32 -19.70 -3.88
CA ARG A 137 -11.60 -18.70 -2.83
C ARG A 137 -10.99 -17.31 -3.11
N LYS A 138 -9.86 -17.21 -3.83
CA LYS A 138 -9.30 -15.92 -4.30
C LYS A 138 -10.14 -15.34 -5.45
N LEU A 139 -10.60 -16.17 -6.38
CA LEU A 139 -11.41 -15.78 -7.53
C LEU A 139 -12.82 -15.35 -7.11
N ALA A 140 -13.50 -16.12 -6.26
CA ALA A 140 -14.81 -15.78 -5.69
C ALA A 140 -14.79 -14.42 -4.94
N LYS A 141 -13.71 -14.12 -4.20
CA LYS A 141 -13.52 -12.79 -3.58
C LYS A 141 -13.41 -11.65 -4.60
N LYS A 142 -12.69 -11.87 -5.72
CA LYS A 142 -12.62 -10.88 -6.82
C LYS A 142 -13.99 -10.73 -7.49
N LEU A 143 -14.71 -11.83 -7.68
CA LEU A 143 -16.03 -11.88 -8.28
C LEU A 143 -17.04 -11.09 -7.43
N ARG A 144 -17.06 -11.32 -6.10
CA ARG A 144 -17.86 -10.52 -5.17
C ARG A 144 -17.52 -9.03 -5.23
N GLN A 145 -16.24 -8.67 -5.17
CA GLN A 145 -15.84 -7.25 -5.30
C GLN A 145 -16.30 -6.65 -6.64
N ALA A 146 -16.29 -7.43 -7.73
CA ALA A 146 -16.75 -6.95 -9.02
C ALA A 146 -18.28 -6.83 -9.10
N ARG A 147 -19.05 -7.75 -8.49
CA ARG A 147 -20.51 -7.62 -8.28
C ARG A 147 -20.84 -6.36 -7.46
N ASP A 148 -20.19 -6.14 -6.30
CA ASP A 148 -20.37 -4.94 -5.47
C ASP A 148 -20.10 -3.62 -6.25
N LEU A 149 -19.20 -3.64 -7.24
CA LEU A 149 -18.91 -2.49 -8.11
C LEU A 149 -19.92 -2.38 -9.28
N GLN A 150 -20.51 -3.49 -9.72
CA GLN A 150 -21.61 -3.51 -10.69
C GLN A 150 -22.89 -2.95 -10.06
N ASP A 151 -23.21 -3.32 -8.83
CA ASP A 151 -24.40 -2.82 -8.13
C ASP A 151 -24.29 -1.31 -7.92
N LYS A 152 -23.13 -0.82 -7.46
CA LYS A 152 -22.83 0.62 -7.38
C LYS A 152 -22.89 1.35 -8.72
N LYS A 153 -22.64 0.65 -9.84
CA LYS A 153 -22.82 1.21 -11.19
C LYS A 153 -24.30 1.34 -11.53
N ASN A 154 -25.11 0.35 -11.17
CA ASN A 154 -26.55 0.33 -11.37
C ASN A 154 -27.26 1.38 -10.48
N GLU A 155 -26.74 1.61 -9.27
CA GLU A 155 -27.12 2.71 -8.37
C GLU A 155 -26.74 4.11 -8.90
N GLY A 156 -26.04 4.20 -10.04
CA GLY A 156 -25.70 5.46 -10.71
C GLY A 156 -24.46 6.18 -10.18
N SER A 157 -23.62 5.53 -9.35
CA SER A 157 -22.34 6.13 -8.92
C SER A 157 -21.32 6.18 -10.08
N SER A 158 -20.47 7.21 -10.09
CA SER A 158 -19.42 7.37 -11.11
C SER A 158 -18.16 6.57 -10.74
N LEU A 159 -18.07 5.33 -11.24
CA LEU A 159 -16.90 4.49 -11.03
C LEU A 159 -15.68 4.92 -11.85
N LEU A 160 -14.49 4.70 -11.29
CA LEU A 160 -13.22 4.93 -11.97
C LEU A 160 -13.04 3.90 -13.12
N PRO A 161 -12.30 4.23 -14.19
CA PRO A 161 -12.03 3.29 -15.30
C PRO A 161 -11.43 1.95 -14.86
N GLU A 162 -10.57 1.95 -13.84
CA GLU A 162 -10.00 0.71 -13.26
C GLU A 162 -11.07 -0.15 -12.57
N GLN A 163 -12.09 0.46 -11.96
CA GLN A 163 -13.20 -0.27 -11.34
C GLN A 163 -14.15 -0.83 -12.40
N LEU A 164 -14.42 -0.08 -13.47
CA LEU A 164 -15.18 -0.59 -14.63
C LEU A 164 -14.47 -1.80 -15.27
N ALA A 165 -13.14 -1.80 -15.35
CA ALA A 165 -12.37 -2.96 -15.79
C ALA A 165 -12.54 -4.20 -14.89
N LYS A 166 -12.82 -4.03 -13.59
CA LYS A 166 -13.16 -5.16 -12.68
C LYS A 166 -14.56 -5.70 -12.98
N VAL A 167 -15.54 -4.82 -13.23
CA VAL A 167 -16.91 -5.21 -13.63
C VAL A 167 -16.92 -5.96 -14.97
N ILE A 168 -16.13 -5.53 -15.96
CA ILE A 168 -16.00 -6.23 -17.26
C ILE A 168 -15.45 -7.66 -17.08
N LYS A 169 -14.57 -7.87 -16.09
CA LYS A 169 -13.96 -9.18 -15.80
C LYS A 169 -14.85 -10.18 -15.07
N ILE A 170 -16.10 -9.83 -14.71
CA ILE A 170 -17.02 -10.75 -14.02
C ILE A 170 -17.20 -12.06 -14.80
N ASN A 171 -17.44 -11.98 -16.11
CA ASN A 171 -17.63 -13.15 -16.96
C ASN A 171 -16.34 -13.99 -17.12
N GLU A 172 -15.17 -13.36 -17.03
CA GLU A 172 -13.87 -14.05 -17.05
C GLU A 172 -13.64 -14.81 -15.73
N LEU A 173 -13.94 -14.18 -14.59
CA LEU A 173 -13.82 -14.77 -13.25
C LEU A 173 -14.80 -15.94 -13.05
N ILE A 174 -16.02 -15.86 -13.58
CA ILE A 174 -16.98 -16.98 -13.58
C ILE A 174 -16.39 -18.17 -14.35
N ARG A 175 -15.92 -17.97 -15.59
CA ARG A 175 -15.29 -19.04 -16.39
C ARG A 175 -14.05 -19.63 -15.70
N GLN A 176 -13.25 -18.83 -15.00
CA GLN A 176 -12.10 -19.33 -14.23
C GLN A 176 -12.53 -20.18 -13.03
N LEU A 177 -13.67 -19.89 -12.39
CA LEU A 177 -14.24 -20.74 -11.33
C LEU A 177 -14.84 -22.03 -11.89
N ASP A 178 -15.64 -21.95 -12.96
CA ASP A 178 -16.21 -23.12 -13.65
C ASP A 178 -15.12 -24.08 -14.14
N ASN A 179 -14.04 -23.56 -14.73
CA ASN A 179 -12.89 -24.36 -15.18
C ASN A 179 -12.15 -25.07 -14.02
N LEU A 180 -12.21 -24.53 -12.80
CA LEU A 180 -11.66 -25.17 -11.60
C LEU A 180 -12.68 -26.10 -10.92
N GLY A 181 -13.92 -26.18 -11.39
CA GLY A 181 -14.99 -26.96 -10.76
C GLY A 181 -15.57 -26.32 -9.50
N PHE A 182 -15.54 -25.00 -9.38
CA PHE A 182 -16.13 -24.26 -8.25
C PHE A 182 -17.26 -23.34 -8.73
N ASP A 183 -18.27 -23.15 -7.89
CA ASP A 183 -19.39 -22.23 -8.17
C ASP A 183 -19.00 -20.77 -7.88
N THR A 184 -19.88 -19.81 -8.20
CA THR A 184 -19.59 -18.36 -8.10
C THR A 184 -19.28 -17.86 -6.69
N ASP A 185 -19.66 -18.62 -5.65
CA ASP A 185 -19.34 -18.36 -4.25
C ASP A 185 -18.01 -19.02 -3.78
N GLY A 186 -17.38 -19.84 -4.63
CA GLY A 186 -16.07 -20.47 -4.36
C GLY A 186 -16.15 -21.78 -3.58
N GLU A 187 -17.33 -22.39 -3.49
CA GLU A 187 -17.52 -23.77 -3.02
C GLU A 187 -17.36 -24.76 -4.19
N LYS A 188 -16.95 -26.00 -3.89
CA LYS A 188 -16.84 -27.05 -4.92
C LYS A 188 -18.22 -27.25 -5.56
N LYS A 189 -18.28 -27.15 -6.88
CA LYS A 189 -19.50 -27.36 -7.65
C LYS A 189 -19.89 -28.83 -7.48
N GLN A 190 -20.89 -29.09 -6.64
CA GLN A 190 -21.43 -30.43 -6.49
C GLN A 190 -22.07 -30.80 -7.82
N VAL A 191 -21.36 -31.63 -8.59
CA VAL A 191 -21.95 -32.30 -9.75
C VAL A 191 -22.88 -33.35 -9.17
N GLU A 192 -24.11 -32.95 -8.86
CA GLU A 192 -25.22 -33.88 -8.78
C GLU A 192 -25.23 -34.62 -10.13
N ALA A 193 -24.94 -35.91 -10.08
CA ALA A 193 -24.94 -36.76 -11.25
C ALA A 193 -26.39 -37.02 -11.65
N GLU A 194 -27.01 -36.06 -12.34
CA GLU A 194 -28.26 -36.28 -13.04
C GLU A 194 -28.08 -37.44 -14.03
N GLY A 195 -29.00 -38.40 -13.93
CA GLY A 195 -28.84 -39.75 -14.44
C GLY A 195 -28.48 -39.86 -15.91
N HIS A 196 -27.62 -40.83 -16.19
CA HIS A 196 -27.49 -41.42 -17.51
C HIS A 196 -28.51 -42.55 -17.65
N ASP A 197 -29.56 -42.32 -18.45
CA ASP A 197 -30.35 -43.34 -19.16
C ASP A 197 -30.90 -42.71 -20.46
#